data_AF-A0A519THU1-F1
#
_entry.id   AF-A0A519THU1-F1
#
_cell.length_a   1.000
_cell.length_b   1.000
_cell.length_c   1.000
_cell.angle_alpha   90.00
_cell.angle_beta   90.00
_cell.angle_gamma   90.00
#
_symmetry.space_group_name_H-M   'P 1'
#
loop_
_entity.id
_entity.type
_entity.pdbx_description
1 polymer ?
#
loop_
_entity_poly.entity_id
_entity_poly.type
_entity_poly.pdbx_seq_one_letter_code
_entity_poly.pdbx_strand_id
1 'polypeptide(L)' 'KGSVQLGRYETSRELLKMGIISGYDVTFEAAVTKLMYVLGLNLPLEQSRKLMDESLRGELTKD' A
#
# COMPACT_ATOMS: atom_id res chain seq x y z
N LYS A 1 2.34 18.03 -2.63
CA LYS A 1 2.30 16.65 -2.11
C LYS A 1 1.06 15.99 -2.67
N GLY A 2 1.19 14.84 -3.32
CA GLY A 2 0.07 14.05 -3.83
C GLY A 2 -0.07 12.79 -2.99
N SER A 3 -1.30 12.33 -2.79
CA SER A 3 -1.58 11.08 -2.07
C SER A 3 -2.75 10.37 -2.75
N VAL A 4 -2.61 9.05 -2.91
CA VAL A 4 -3.70 8.17 -3.35
C VAL A 4 -4.61 7.90 -2.17
N GLN A 5 -5.90 8.19 -2.33
CA GLN A 5 -6.94 7.88 -1.35
C GLN A 5 -7.99 6.99 -2.00
N LEU A 6 -7.85 5.68 -1.81
CA LEU A 6 -8.89 4.72 -2.20
C LEU A 6 -10.13 4.90 -1.33
N GLY A 7 -11.31 4.78 -1.93
CA GLY A 7 -12.61 4.92 -1.26
C GLY A 7 -13.21 6.32 -1.31
N ARG A 8 -12.47 7.34 -1.79
CA ARG A 8 -12.98 8.71 -1.90
C ARG A 8 -14.01 8.90 -3.02
N TYR A 9 -13.96 8.05 -4.05
CA TYR A 9 -14.91 8.03 -5.17
C TYR A 9 -15.49 6.64 -5.35
N GLU A 10 -16.71 6.55 -5.87
CA GLU A 10 -17.46 5.30 -6.04
C GLU A 10 -16.65 4.20 -6.76
N THR A 11 -15.95 4.56 -7.83
CA THR A 11 -15.08 3.63 -8.59
C THR A 11 -13.93 3.06 -7.76
N SER A 12 -13.33 3.88 -6.88
CA SER A 12 -12.24 3.45 -6.00
C SER A 12 -12.70 2.55 -4.84
N ARG A 13 -14.01 2.52 -4.53
CA ARG A 13 -14.57 1.62 -3.51
C ARG A 13 -14.56 0.16 -3.98
N GLU A 14 -14.79 -0.08 -5.27
CA GLU A 14 -14.71 -1.43 -5.83
C GLU A 14 -13.27 -1.96 -5.78
N LEU A 15 -12.27 -1.11 -5.97
CA LEU A 15 -10.86 -1.49 -5.82
C LEU A 15 -10.54 -1.95 -4.38
N LEU A 16 -11.08 -1.25 -3.37
CA LEU A 16 -10.96 -1.69 -1.97
C LEU A 16 -11.64 -3.04 -1.73
N LYS A 17 -12.83 -3.27 -2.29
CA LYS A 17 -13.54 -4.56 -2.18
C LYS A 17 -12.76 -5.70 -2.84
N MET A 18 -12.01 -5.41 -3.90
CA MET A 18 -11.10 -6.35 -4.56
C MET A 18 -9.80 -6.60 -3.75
N GLY A 19 -9.60 -5.88 -2.64
CA GLY A 19 -8.43 -6.04 -1.77
C GLY A 19 -7.18 -5.30 -2.24
N ILE A 20 -7.35 -4.26 -3.07
CA ILE A 20 -6.26 -3.37 -3.50
C ILE A 20 -5.86 -2.46 -2.33
N ILE A 21 -4.55 -2.27 -2.17
CA ILE A 21 -3.94 -1.45 -1.12
C ILE A 21 -3.71 -0.03 -1.66
N SER A 22 -3.92 0.99 -0.82
CA SER A 22 -3.63 2.37 -1.20
C SER A 22 -2.14 2.64 -1.18
N GLY A 23 -1.62 3.31 -2.21
CA GLY A 23 -0.21 3.74 -2.25
C GLY A 23 0.06 4.99 -1.41
N TYR A 24 -0.97 5.73 -0.98
CA TYR A 24 -0.80 7.02 -0.30
C TYR A 24 0.15 7.95 -1.07
N ASP A 25 1.12 8.58 -0.41
CA ASP A 25 2.13 9.46 -0.97
C ASP A 25 3.48 8.75 -1.25
N VAL A 26 3.49 7.41 -1.27
CA VAL A 26 4.69 6.62 -1.56
C VAL A 26 5.25 6.95 -2.94
N THR A 27 6.57 7.01 -3.08
CA THR A 27 7.20 7.08 -4.41
C THR A 27 7.10 5.72 -5.11
N PHE A 28 7.18 5.73 -6.44
CA PHE A 28 7.12 4.49 -7.22
C PHE A 28 8.27 3.54 -6.85
N GLU A 29 9.48 4.08 -6.72
CA GLU A 29 10.68 3.33 -6.35
C GLU A 29 10.56 2.71 -4.95
N ALA A 30 9.99 3.46 -4.00
CA ALA A 30 9.75 2.97 -2.65
C ALA A 30 8.68 1.87 -2.63
N ALA A 31 7.60 2.00 -3.41
CA ALA A 31 6.56 0.98 -3.50
C ALA A 31 7.11 -0.34 -4.08
N VAL A 32 7.87 -0.27 -5.17
CA VAL A 32 8.45 -1.46 -5.82
C VAL A 32 9.46 -2.16 -4.91
N THR A 33 10.37 -1.40 -4.29
CA THR A 33 11.39 -1.97 -3.39
C THR A 33 10.77 -2.54 -2.11
N LYS A 34 9.75 -1.87 -1.55
CA LYS A 34 8.98 -2.37 -0.41
C LYS A 34 8.25 -3.66 -0.75
N LEU A 35 7.64 -3.76 -1.93
CA LEU A 35 6.99 -4.98 -2.40
C LEU A 35 7.99 -6.15 -2.49
N MET A 36 9.15 -5.93 -3.11
CA MET A 36 10.22 -6.94 -3.20
C MET A 36 10.66 -7.41 -1.80
N TYR A 37 10.88 -6.46 -0.88
CA TYR A 37 11.25 -6.75 0.50
C TYR A 37 10.19 -7.59 1.23
N VAL A 38 8.93 -7.15 1.21
CA VAL A 38 7.82 -7.82 1.91
C VAL A 38 7.59 -9.23 1.36
N LEU A 39 7.63 -9.42 0.04
CA LEU A 39 7.50 -10.74 -0.57
C LEU A 39 8.67 -11.67 -0.17
N GLY A 40 9.88 -11.12 0.00
CA GLY A 40 11.05 -11.87 0.46
C GLY A 40 10.94 -12.40 1.89
N LEU A 41 10.00 -11.89 2.71
CA LEU A 41 9.78 -12.37 4.08
C LEU A 41 8.96 -13.67 4.15
N ASN A 42 8.38 -14.14 3.03
CA ASN A 42 7.54 -15.35 2.96
C ASN A 42 6.42 -15.40 4.03
N LEU A 43 5.80 -14.25 4.29
CA LEU A 43 4.71 -14.14 5.27
C LEU A 43 3.35 -14.49 4.63
N PRO A 44 2.36 -14.92 5.43
CA PRO A 44 0.98 -15.03 4.98
C PRO A 44 0.51 -13.74 4.29
N LEU A 45 -0.37 -13.88 3.29
CA LEU A 45 -0.85 -12.76 2.47
C LEU A 45 -1.38 -11.60 3.32
N GLU A 46 -2.13 -11.88 4.39
CA GLU A 46 -2.70 -10.87 5.28
C GLU A 46 -1.62 -10.06 6.02
N GLN A 47 -0.54 -10.70 6.44
CA GLN A 47 0.59 -10.02 7.07
C GLN A 47 1.37 -9.20 6.04
N SER A 48 1.59 -9.75 4.84
CA SER A 48 2.22 -9.02 3.73
C SER A 48 1.41 -7.79 3.34
N ARG A 49 0.07 -7.91 3.27
CA ARG A 49 -0.86 -6.81 3.02
C ARG A 49 -0.72 -5.71 4.07
N LYS A 50 -0.68 -6.09 5.35
CA LYS A 50 -0.51 -5.16 6.46
C LYS A 50 0.82 -4.40 6.37
N LEU A 51 1.92 -5.09 6.06
CA LEU A 51 3.23 -4.44 5.92
C LEU A 51 3.28 -3.49 4.71
N MET A 52 2.63 -3.83 3.61
CA MET A 52 2.53 -2.93 2.45
C MET A 52 1.73 -1.67 2.78
N ASP A 53 0.68 -1.79 3.60
CA ASP A 53 -0.16 -0.67 4.02
C ASP A 53 0.52 0.21 5.09
N GLU A 54 1.35 -0.33 5.99
CA GLU A 54 2.00 0.44 7.08
C GLU A 54 3.35 1.05 6.69
N SER A 55 3.67 2.26 7.19
CA SER A 55 4.98 2.88 7.00
C SER A 55 6.06 2.11 7.77
N LEU A 56 7.04 1.53 7.06
CA LEU A 56 8.11 0.75 7.69
C LEU A 56 9.33 1.61 8.02
N ARG A 57 9.66 2.58 7.16
CA ARG A 57 10.85 3.43 7.23
C ARG A 57 10.57 4.88 6.83
N GLY A 58 9.31 5.32 6.92
CA GLY A 58 8.89 6.68 6.58
C GLY A 58 8.62 6.89 5.08
N GLU A 59 8.44 5.81 4.33
CA GLU A 59 8.22 5.84 2.88
C GLU A 59 6.81 6.27 2.48
N LEU A 60 5.85 6.25 3.42
CA LEU A 60 4.49 6.71 3.23
C LEU A 60 3.93 7.36 4.50
N THR A 61 2.94 8.21 4.30
CA THR A 61 2.14 8.91 5.32
C THR A 61 0.67 8.54 5.16
N LYS A 62 0.03 8.07 6.25
CA LYS A 62 -1.42 7.88 6.31
C LYS A 62 -2.05 9.15 6.88
N ASP A 63 -2.62 9.97 6.01
CA ASP A 63 -3.53 11.05 6.40
C ASP A 63 -4.97 10.51 6.54
#